data_AF-A0A026VRL8-F1
#
_entry.id   AF-A0A026VRL8-F1
#
_cell.length_a   1.000
_cell.length_b   1.000
_cell.length_c   1.000
_cell.angle_alpha   90.00
_cell.angle_beta   90.00
_cell.angle_gamma   90.00
#
_symmetry.space_group_name_H-M   'P 1'
#
loop_
_entity.id
_entity.type
_entity.pdbx_description
1 polymer ?
#
loop_
_entity_poly.entity_id
_entity_poly.type
_entity_poly.pdbx_seq_one_letter_code
_entity_poly.pdbx_strand_id
1 'polypeptide(L)'
;MEIYNRYTQQHNSLHNAYVACASTGKAAVSIGGTTVHSTFRLTQSRKTSVLPTELLHSYRNLFIGVKCIIIDEVSMISADILHRINQRLQQITGVYDQLFGGMNIILCGDFRQLPPVNATPVFKMPRNVFAGVVLWQSLNYFPLLRVVRQFDETFSSILTKIGNGETLTDDENILIEGRFRTVEWCNENLPNAVRLYHRNIDVDAYNRTAIVDPVRCVTRDRFFGYTTVTEKNECRRKLHKMSVAEYDGLPYMIALATDYPYMITINIDVEDGLVNGAIGVLKYIETLEDEDCNVDDDEPQPSTSGGSDTIEHIVNIRLWIDFANVQIGRKARLKC
;
A
#
# COMPACT_ATOMS: atom_id res chain seq x y z
N MET A 1 -5.84 17.17 1.46
CA MET A 1 -6.03 17.17 2.92
C MET A 1 -6.73 15.85 3.28
N GLU A 2 -5.99 14.74 3.37
CA GLU A 2 -6.52 13.36 3.19
C GLU A 2 -6.32 12.47 4.43
N ILE A 3 -6.55 13.02 5.62
CA ILE A 3 -6.67 12.23 6.86
C ILE A 3 -8.11 12.34 7.40
N TYR A 4 -8.96 13.08 6.68
CA TYR A 4 -10.36 13.21 7.03
C TYR A 4 -11.05 11.86 6.81
N ASN A 5 -11.63 11.35 7.92
CA ASN A 5 -12.75 10.41 7.95
C ASN A 5 -12.55 8.90 7.76
N ARG A 6 -11.37 8.31 7.94
CA ARG A 6 -11.34 6.84 8.10
C ARG A 6 -11.80 6.34 9.47
N TYR A 7 -11.79 7.21 10.47
CA TYR A 7 -12.00 6.83 11.85
C TYR A 7 -13.44 6.99 12.34
N THR A 8 -14.38 7.30 11.46
CA THR A 8 -15.79 7.42 11.82
C THR A 8 -16.33 6.06 12.24
N GLN A 9 -16.35 5.81 13.55
CA GLN A 9 -17.41 4.97 14.09
C GLN A 9 -18.71 5.56 13.52
N GLN A 10 -19.59 4.74 12.96
CA GLN A 10 -20.84 5.17 12.30
C GLN A 10 -21.74 6.08 13.17
N HIS A 11 -21.38 6.31 14.43
CA HIS A 11 -22.09 7.11 15.41
C HIS A 11 -21.36 8.38 15.91
N ASN A 12 -20.09 8.64 15.58
CA ASN A 12 -19.43 9.85 16.08
C ASN A 12 -18.27 10.34 15.19
N SER A 13 -18.54 11.35 14.36
CA SER A 13 -17.60 11.92 13.39
C SER A 13 -16.54 12.86 13.99
N LEU A 14 -16.63 13.19 15.28
CA LEU A 14 -15.75 14.17 15.92
C LEU A 14 -14.69 13.56 16.87
N HIS A 15 -14.85 12.33 17.35
CA HIS A 15 -13.97 11.77 18.39
C HIS A 15 -13.61 10.31 18.16
N ASN A 16 -12.50 10.12 17.46
CA ASN A 16 -11.96 8.79 17.22
C ASN A 16 -11.21 8.31 18.45
N ALA A 17 -11.67 7.22 19.06
CA ALA A 17 -11.00 6.69 20.25
C ALA A 17 -9.64 6.02 19.92
N TYR A 18 -9.46 5.56 18.68
CA TYR A 18 -8.23 4.90 18.25
C TYR A 18 -7.88 5.22 16.79
N VAL A 19 -6.62 4.98 16.45
CA VAL A 19 -6.09 5.03 15.08
C VAL A 19 -5.50 3.67 14.74
N ALA A 20 -5.98 3.04 13.67
CA ALA A 20 -5.43 1.79 13.15
C ALA A 20 -4.54 2.05 11.92
N CYS A 21 -3.37 1.42 11.90
CA CYS A 21 -2.47 1.43 10.76
C CYS A 21 -1.70 0.12 10.61
N ALA A 22 -1.08 -0.09 9.44
CA ALA A 22 -0.24 -1.27 9.19
C ALA A 22 1.00 -0.91 8.35
N SER A 23 1.95 -1.82 8.27
CA SER A 23 3.19 -1.61 7.51
C SER A 23 2.98 -1.62 5.98
N THR A 24 2.01 -2.38 5.47
CA THR A 24 1.67 -2.46 4.03
C THR A 24 0.23 -2.00 3.75
N GLY A 25 -0.03 -1.55 2.52
CA GLY A 25 -1.36 -1.09 2.10
C GLY A 25 -2.43 -2.18 2.24
N LYS A 26 -2.12 -3.40 1.78
CA LYS A 26 -3.03 -4.55 1.89
C LYS A 26 -3.39 -4.89 3.34
N ALA A 27 -2.40 -4.91 4.25
CA ALA A 27 -2.65 -5.15 5.67
C ALA A 27 -3.49 -4.01 6.27
N ALA A 28 -3.21 -2.77 5.88
CA ALA A 28 -3.95 -1.61 6.35
C ALA A 28 -5.43 -1.67 5.95
N VAL A 29 -5.73 -2.04 4.69
CA VAL A 29 -7.10 -2.27 4.21
C VAL A 29 -7.82 -3.35 5.04
N SER A 30 -7.12 -4.44 5.39
CA SER A 30 -7.71 -5.55 6.15
C SER A 30 -8.21 -5.15 7.54
N ILE A 31 -7.56 -4.16 8.18
CA ILE A 31 -7.96 -3.64 9.49
C ILE A 31 -8.77 -2.33 9.40
N GLY A 32 -9.16 -1.92 8.20
CA GLY A 32 -9.84 -0.64 7.96
C GLY A 32 -8.98 0.59 8.27
N GLY A 33 -7.66 0.43 8.34
CA GLY A 33 -6.67 1.46 8.68
C GLY A 33 -5.86 1.92 7.47
N THR A 34 -4.94 2.87 7.69
CA THR A 34 -4.02 3.38 6.65
C THR A 34 -2.60 2.86 6.86
N THR A 35 -1.71 3.05 5.88
CA THR A 35 -0.30 2.67 6.12
C THR A 35 0.32 3.57 7.19
N VAL A 36 1.28 3.05 7.95
CA VAL A 36 2.06 3.83 8.93
C VAL A 36 2.64 5.10 8.30
N HIS A 37 3.14 4.99 7.06
CA HIS A 37 3.71 6.11 6.31
C HIS A 37 2.68 7.20 6.02
N SER A 38 1.47 6.83 5.58
CA SER A 38 0.38 7.77 5.33
C SER A 38 -0.14 8.39 6.63
N THR A 39 -0.41 7.58 7.66
CA THR A 39 -0.94 8.03 8.96
C THR A 39 -0.04 9.07 9.59
N PHE A 40 1.26 8.80 9.66
CA PHE A 40 2.22 9.66 10.32
C PHE A 40 3.01 10.54 9.34
N ARG A 41 2.56 10.70 8.09
CA ARG A 41 3.24 11.48 7.02
C ARG A 41 4.76 11.33 7.11
N LEU A 42 5.20 10.07 7.08
CA LEU A 42 6.62 9.71 7.13
C LEU A 42 7.13 9.67 5.69
N THR A 43 8.09 10.52 5.38
CA THR A 43 8.80 10.50 4.10
C THR A 43 9.77 9.32 4.04
N GLN A 44 10.13 8.88 2.83
CA GLN A 44 11.20 7.89 2.63
C GLN A 44 12.58 8.41 3.08
N SER A 45 12.74 9.73 3.20
CA SER A 45 13.92 10.35 3.80
C SER A 45 14.10 9.90 5.26
N ARG A 46 15.35 9.58 5.62
CA ARG A 46 15.76 9.13 6.96
C ARG A 46 15.66 10.20 8.04
N LYS A 47 15.33 11.45 7.69
CA LYS A 47 15.13 12.53 8.66
C LYS A 47 13.64 12.76 8.88
N THR A 48 13.22 12.75 10.15
CA THR A 48 11.92 13.29 10.53
C THR A 48 11.98 14.81 10.39
N SER A 49 11.38 15.35 9.33
CA SER A 49 11.13 16.79 9.28
C SER A 49 10.05 17.16 10.31
N VAL A 50 10.22 18.33 10.93
CA VAL A 50 9.15 18.96 11.70
C VAL A 50 8.00 19.23 10.74
N LEU A 51 6.78 18.86 11.12
CA LEU A 51 5.60 19.18 10.32
C LEU A 51 5.43 20.70 10.22
N PRO A 52 4.99 21.23 9.07
CA PRO A 52 4.54 22.61 8.97
C PRO A 52 3.46 22.91 10.03
N THR A 53 3.48 24.11 10.60
CA THR A 53 2.62 24.50 11.73
C THR A 53 1.13 24.26 11.46
N GLU A 54 0.65 24.56 10.25
CA GLU A 54 -0.75 24.36 9.86
C GLU A 54 -1.15 22.88 9.85
N LEU A 55 -0.28 22.04 9.29
CA LEU A 55 -0.49 20.61 9.24
C LEU A 55 -0.44 20.00 10.65
N LEU A 56 0.49 20.48 11.49
CA LEU A 56 0.60 20.03 12.87
C LEU A 56 -0.66 20.37 13.69
N HIS A 57 -1.25 21.55 13.52
CA HIS A 57 -2.53 21.90 14.14
C HIS A 57 -3.66 21.00 13.66
N SER A 58 -3.71 20.68 12.37
CA SER A 58 -4.70 19.75 11.82
C SER A 58 -4.58 18.37 12.47
N TYR A 59 -3.35 17.87 12.63
CA TYR A 59 -3.08 16.62 13.34
C TYR A 59 -3.46 16.67 14.82
N ARG A 60 -3.18 17.77 15.51
CA ARG A 60 -3.58 17.98 16.92
C ARG A 60 -5.09 17.86 17.10
N ASN A 61 -5.84 18.52 16.23
CA ASN A 61 -7.29 18.44 16.22
C ASN A 61 -7.77 17.01 15.93
N LEU A 62 -7.10 16.30 15.01
CA LEU A 62 -7.46 14.93 14.67
C LEU A 62 -7.18 13.93 15.80
N PHE A 63 -6.10 14.14 16.55
CA PHE A 63 -5.67 13.25 17.64
C PHE A 63 -6.27 13.61 19.00
N ILE A 64 -7.05 14.70 19.11
CA ILE A 64 -7.56 15.20 20.39
C ILE A 64 -8.38 14.17 21.19
N GLY A 65 -9.13 13.30 20.50
CA GLY A 65 -9.92 12.23 21.11
C GLY A 65 -9.24 10.86 21.12
N VAL A 66 -8.08 10.73 20.47
CA VAL A 66 -7.42 9.44 20.24
C VAL A 66 -6.71 9.02 21.52
N LYS A 67 -7.03 7.82 22.00
CA LYS A 67 -6.44 7.24 23.21
C LYS A 67 -5.45 6.12 22.91
N CYS A 68 -5.55 5.53 21.72
CA CYS A 68 -4.78 4.35 21.34
C CYS A 68 -4.39 4.36 19.86
N ILE A 69 -3.16 3.94 19.57
CA ILE A 69 -2.67 3.67 18.22
C ILE A 69 -2.47 2.17 18.09
N ILE A 70 -3.05 1.56 17.06
CA ILE A 70 -2.91 0.15 16.72
C ILE A 70 -2.07 0.07 15.44
N ILE A 71 -0.98 -0.69 15.49
CA ILE A 71 -0.11 -0.92 14.35
C ILE A 71 0.00 -2.42 14.09
N ASP A 72 -0.52 -2.86 12.95
CA ASP A 72 -0.44 -4.25 12.51
C ASP A 72 0.78 -4.49 11.60
N GLU A 73 1.19 -5.75 11.48
CA GLU A 73 2.36 -6.21 10.73
C GLU A 73 3.67 -5.49 11.15
N VAL A 74 3.93 -5.45 12.46
CA VAL A 74 5.13 -4.82 13.06
C VAL A 74 6.45 -5.48 12.62
N SER A 75 6.40 -6.71 12.12
CA SER A 75 7.57 -7.45 11.59
C SER A 75 8.27 -6.71 10.44
N MET A 76 7.51 -5.98 9.63
CA MET A 76 8.01 -5.16 8.52
C MET A 76 8.33 -3.72 8.92
N ILE A 77 8.21 -3.36 10.20
CA ILE A 77 8.58 -2.05 10.72
C ILE A 77 10.05 -2.08 11.16
N SER A 78 10.78 -1.02 10.83
CA SER A 78 12.17 -0.85 11.26
C SER A 78 12.28 -0.09 12.57
N ALA A 79 13.38 -0.26 13.29
CA ALA A 79 13.68 0.51 14.50
C ALA A 79 13.65 2.03 14.23
N ASP A 80 14.11 2.46 13.05
CA ASP A 80 14.05 3.86 12.62
C ASP A 80 12.60 4.34 12.51
N ILE A 81 11.74 3.60 11.80
CA ILE A 81 10.32 3.96 11.67
C ILE A 81 9.64 4.04 13.04
N LEU A 82 9.91 3.09 13.95
CA LEU A 82 9.36 3.11 15.31
C LEU A 82 9.78 4.38 16.07
N HIS A 83 11.05 4.78 15.95
CA HIS A 83 11.54 6.02 16.53
C HIS A 83 10.84 7.26 15.93
N ARG A 84 10.65 7.27 14.62
CA ARG A 84 9.98 8.38 13.92
C ARG A 84 8.50 8.49 14.28
N ILE A 85 7.81 7.35 14.50
CA ILE A 85 6.45 7.32 15.03
C ILE A 85 6.43 7.98 16.42
N ASN A 86 7.33 7.60 17.32
CA ASN A 86 7.45 8.22 18.64
C ASN A 86 7.63 9.74 18.54
N GLN A 87 8.59 10.21 17.74
CA GLN A 87 8.83 11.64 17.54
C GLN A 87 7.60 12.36 16.98
N ARG A 88 6.90 11.75 16.02
CA ARG A 88 5.70 12.34 15.43
C ARG A 88 4.57 12.44 16.44
N LEU A 89 4.36 11.42 17.27
CA LEU A 89 3.36 11.45 18.32
C LEU A 89 3.67 12.52 19.37
N GLN A 90 4.93 12.65 19.80
CA GLN A 90 5.36 13.72 20.70
C GLN A 90 5.13 15.12 20.11
N GLN A 91 5.38 15.32 18.81
CA GLN A 91 5.06 16.58 18.13
C GLN A 91 3.56 16.87 18.14
N ILE A 92 2.74 15.86 17.85
CA ILE A 92 1.28 15.97 17.80
C ILE A 92 0.75 16.30 19.19
N THR A 93 1.06 15.50 20.22
CA THR A 93 0.53 15.70 21.57
C THR A 93 1.15 16.90 22.29
N GLY A 94 2.35 17.33 21.88
CA GLY A 94 3.14 18.36 22.58
C GLY A 94 3.81 17.85 23.85
N VAL A 95 3.77 16.54 24.11
CA VAL A 95 4.36 15.89 25.28
C VAL A 95 5.64 15.18 24.83
N TYR A 96 6.81 15.74 25.15
CA TYR A 96 8.11 15.24 24.67
C TYR A 96 8.86 14.36 25.69
N ASP A 97 8.47 14.45 26.95
CA ASP A 97 9.04 13.70 28.08
C ASP A 97 8.47 12.28 28.22
N GLN A 98 7.37 11.98 27.53
CA GLN A 98 6.73 10.67 27.55
C GLN A 98 6.95 9.89 26.25
N LEU A 99 7.04 8.57 26.38
CA LEU A 99 7.06 7.64 25.24
C LEU A 99 5.76 7.76 24.46
N PHE A 100 5.87 7.77 23.14
CA PHE A 100 4.78 7.94 22.18
C PHE A 100 3.89 9.17 22.48
N GLY A 101 4.46 10.21 23.09
CA GLY A 101 3.72 11.41 23.47
C GLY A 101 2.63 11.17 24.52
N GLY A 102 2.76 10.13 25.34
CA GLY A 102 1.77 9.73 26.34
C GLY A 102 0.61 8.88 25.80
N MET A 103 0.65 8.51 24.51
CA MET A 103 -0.39 7.70 23.89
C MET A 103 -0.14 6.21 24.09
N ASN A 104 -1.22 5.44 24.24
CA ASN A 104 -1.12 3.98 24.26
C ASN A 104 -0.84 3.46 22.85
N ILE A 105 0.11 2.56 22.71
CA ILE A 105 0.44 1.91 21.45
C ILE A 105 0.25 0.39 21.58
N ILE A 106 -0.41 -0.20 20.59
CA ILE A 106 -0.58 -1.64 20.45
C ILE A 106 0.10 -2.03 19.14
N LEU A 107 1.12 -2.87 19.24
CA LEU A 107 1.85 -3.41 18.09
C LEU A 107 1.47 -4.88 17.92
N CYS A 108 1.00 -5.24 16.73
CA CYS A 108 0.62 -6.61 16.36
C CYS A 108 1.49 -7.08 15.19
N GLY A 109 1.82 -8.37 15.18
CA GLY A 109 2.53 -9.00 14.08
C GLY A 109 3.35 -10.21 14.52
N ASP A 110 3.99 -10.85 13.55
CA ASP A 110 4.78 -12.05 13.76
C ASP A 110 6.16 -11.89 13.10
N PHE A 111 7.21 -11.90 13.91
CA PHE A 111 8.59 -11.73 13.45
C PHE A 111 9.16 -12.95 12.71
N ARG A 112 8.44 -14.08 12.69
CA ARG A 112 8.76 -15.24 11.84
C ARG A 112 8.41 -15.00 10.38
N GLN A 113 7.61 -13.97 10.09
CA GLN A 113 7.22 -13.59 8.74
C GLN A 113 8.28 -12.70 8.08
N LEU A 114 7.86 -11.76 7.22
CA LEU A 114 8.76 -10.94 6.44
C LEU A 114 9.44 -9.86 7.31
N PRO A 115 10.78 -9.76 7.26
CA PRO A 115 11.52 -8.67 7.90
C PRO A 115 11.34 -7.35 7.12
N PRO A 116 11.72 -6.20 7.70
CA PRO A 116 11.67 -4.94 6.98
C PRO A 116 12.65 -4.94 5.79
N VAL A 117 12.22 -4.38 4.65
CA VAL A 117 13.02 -4.32 3.43
C VAL A 117 14.18 -3.34 3.60
N ASN A 118 15.42 -3.81 3.40
CA ASN A 118 16.65 -3.00 3.46
C ASN A 118 16.81 -2.13 4.73
N ALA A 119 16.21 -2.55 5.85
CA ALA A 119 16.24 -1.82 7.11
C ALA A 119 16.47 -2.76 8.30
N THR A 120 16.77 -2.19 9.46
CA THR A 120 17.01 -2.97 10.68
C THR A 120 15.69 -3.25 11.40
N PRO A 121 15.35 -4.53 11.71
CA PRO A 121 14.18 -4.88 12.51
C PRO A 121 14.14 -4.16 13.86
N VAL A 122 12.93 -3.92 14.39
CA VAL A 122 12.72 -3.19 15.67
C VAL A 122 13.49 -3.76 16.86
N PHE A 123 13.71 -5.08 16.89
CA PHE A 123 14.39 -5.77 17.99
C PHE A 123 15.91 -5.88 17.81
N LYS A 124 16.47 -5.46 16.67
CA LYS A 124 17.91 -5.58 16.38
C LYS A 124 18.59 -4.22 16.50
N MET A 125 19.76 -4.18 17.14
CA MET A 125 20.57 -2.97 17.27
C MET A 125 20.99 -2.42 15.89
N PRO A 126 20.54 -1.21 15.50
CA PRO A 126 20.99 -0.57 14.27
C PRO A 126 22.35 0.08 14.50
N ARG A 127 23.06 0.37 13.39
CA ARG A 127 24.40 0.98 13.45
C ARG A 127 24.40 2.44 13.97
N ASN A 128 23.31 3.17 13.74
CA ASN A 128 23.31 4.64 13.89
C ASN A 128 22.20 5.21 14.79
N VAL A 129 21.04 4.54 14.95
CA VAL A 129 19.85 5.11 15.64
C VAL A 129 19.35 4.17 16.73
N PHE A 130 19.89 4.30 17.94
CA PHE A 130 19.57 3.39 19.06
C PHE A 130 18.16 3.57 19.64
N ALA A 131 17.56 4.76 19.47
CA ALA A 131 16.32 5.11 20.14
C ALA A 131 15.13 4.19 19.80
N GLY A 132 15.08 3.65 18.57
CA GLY A 132 14.04 2.69 18.17
C GLY A 132 14.06 1.39 18.96
N VAL A 133 15.25 0.88 19.28
CA VAL A 133 15.39 -0.38 20.03
C VAL A 133 15.08 -0.18 21.51
N VAL A 134 15.46 0.97 22.07
CA VAL A 134 15.10 1.33 23.44
C VAL A 134 13.58 1.44 23.58
N LEU A 135 12.91 2.06 22.60
CA LEU A 135 11.44 2.08 22.54
C LEU A 135 10.86 0.67 22.50
N TRP A 136 11.40 -0.21 21.67
CA TRP A 136 10.95 -1.60 21.59
C TRP A 136 11.06 -2.34 22.93
N GLN A 137 12.18 -2.16 23.65
CA GLN A 137 12.41 -2.77 24.97
C GLN A 137 11.47 -2.26 26.05
N SER A 138 10.87 -1.08 25.88
CA SER A 138 9.91 -0.51 26.84
C SER A 138 8.51 -1.11 26.74
N LEU A 139 8.23 -1.92 25.71
CA LEU A 139 6.90 -2.45 25.44
C LEU A 139 6.65 -3.76 26.20
N ASN A 140 5.40 -3.94 26.62
CA ASN A 140 4.94 -5.20 27.20
C ASN A 140 4.62 -6.21 26.10
N TYR A 141 5.07 -7.45 26.28
CA TYR A 141 4.87 -8.53 25.32
C TYR A 141 3.76 -9.48 25.78
N PHE A 142 2.79 -9.71 24.88
CA PHE A 142 1.66 -10.62 25.12
C PHE A 142 1.58 -11.65 23.97
N PRO A 143 1.99 -12.91 24.19
CA PRO A 143 1.96 -13.92 23.15
C PRO A 143 0.54 -14.45 22.91
N LEU A 144 0.15 -14.56 21.64
CA LEU A 144 -1.03 -15.33 21.23
C LEU A 144 -0.61 -16.76 20.89
N LEU A 145 -1.13 -17.74 21.63
CA LEU A 145 -0.68 -19.13 21.53
C LEU A 145 -1.61 -20.03 20.69
N ARG A 146 -2.86 -19.60 20.48
CA ARG A 146 -3.86 -20.41 19.78
C ARG A 146 -3.90 -20.04 18.29
N VAL A 147 -3.60 -21.00 17.42
CA VAL A 147 -3.81 -20.87 15.99
C VAL A 147 -5.29 -21.06 15.67
N VAL A 148 -5.88 -20.12 14.91
CA VAL A 148 -7.31 -20.13 14.55
C VAL A 148 -7.56 -20.20 13.04
N ARG A 149 -6.50 -20.06 12.23
CA ARG A 149 -6.61 -19.95 10.76
C ARG A 149 -6.74 -21.31 10.09
N GLN A 150 -5.98 -22.30 10.54
CA GLN A 150 -5.99 -23.67 10.02
C GLN A 150 -6.83 -24.56 10.94
N PHE A 151 -7.71 -25.37 10.35
CA PHE A 151 -8.48 -26.37 11.08
C PHE A 151 -7.67 -27.66 11.33
N ASP A 152 -6.76 -28.00 10.42
CA ASP A 152 -5.89 -29.15 10.51
C ASP A 152 -4.74 -28.90 11.51
N GLU A 153 -4.80 -29.56 12.66
CA GLU A 153 -3.82 -29.46 13.74
C GLU A 153 -2.43 -29.93 13.31
N THR A 154 -2.34 -31.01 12.51
CA THR A 154 -1.07 -31.56 12.02
C THR A 154 -0.41 -30.56 11.09
N PHE A 155 -1.16 -30.00 10.15
CA PHE A 155 -0.62 -28.98 9.25
C PHE A 155 -0.25 -27.68 9.99
N SER A 156 -1.06 -27.26 10.96
CA SER A 156 -0.76 -26.10 11.81
C SER A 156 0.54 -26.28 12.60
N SER A 157 0.79 -27.47 13.14
CA SER A 157 2.02 -27.80 13.84
C SER A 157 3.24 -27.67 12.94
N ILE A 158 3.16 -28.24 11.72
CA ILE A 158 4.24 -28.16 10.73
C ILE A 158 4.53 -26.71 10.32
N LEU A 159 3.50 -25.90 10.07
CA LEU A 159 3.70 -24.49 9.76
C LEU A 159 4.36 -23.72 10.91
N THR A 160 4.03 -24.08 12.15
CA THR A 160 4.65 -23.49 13.35
C THR A 160 6.13 -23.84 13.44
N LYS A 161 6.49 -25.11 13.18
CA LYS A 161 7.89 -25.57 13.13
C LYS A 161 8.68 -24.85 12.04
N ILE A 162 8.12 -24.74 10.83
CA ILE A 162 8.73 -24.00 9.72
C ILE A 162 8.99 -22.55 10.12
N GLY A 163 8.00 -21.88 10.73
CA GLY A 163 8.14 -20.50 11.20
C GLY A 163 9.20 -20.34 12.30
N ASN A 164 9.39 -21.35 13.14
CA ASN A 164 10.44 -21.36 14.18
C ASN A 164 11.84 -21.71 13.64
N GLY A 165 11.94 -22.17 12.38
CA GLY A 165 13.18 -22.70 11.82
C GLY A 165 13.58 -24.06 12.40
N GLU A 166 12.60 -24.84 12.89
CA GLU A 166 12.82 -26.19 13.41
C GLU A 166 12.93 -27.21 12.27
N THR A 167 13.69 -28.28 12.50
CA THR A 167 13.80 -29.39 11.55
C THR A 167 12.53 -30.23 11.55
N LEU A 168 11.99 -30.48 10.36
CA LEU A 168 10.82 -31.35 10.15
C LEU A 168 11.23 -32.83 10.20
N THR A 169 10.31 -33.69 10.64
CA THR A 169 10.49 -35.15 10.52
C THR A 169 10.26 -35.60 9.08
N ASP A 170 10.69 -36.82 8.76
CA ASP A 170 10.50 -37.39 7.41
C ASP A 170 9.01 -37.48 7.03
N ASP A 171 8.13 -37.84 7.97
CA ASP A 171 6.69 -37.87 7.76
C ASP A 171 6.09 -36.48 7.46
N GLU A 172 6.60 -35.45 8.16
CA GLU A 172 6.18 -34.06 7.95
C GLU A 172 6.65 -33.54 6.59
N ASN A 173 7.87 -33.92 6.18
CA ASN A 173 8.40 -33.60 4.85
C ASN A 173 7.56 -34.25 3.75
N ILE A 174 7.24 -35.55 3.87
CA ILE A 174 6.37 -36.27 2.92
C ILE A 174 5.01 -35.57 2.79
N LEU A 175 4.44 -35.12 3.90
CA LEU A 175 3.16 -34.42 3.88
C LEU A 175 3.24 -33.07 3.15
N ILE A 176 4.33 -32.31 3.30
CA ILE A 176 4.55 -31.05 2.56
C ILE A 176 4.82 -31.33 1.08
N GLU A 177 5.68 -32.29 0.76
CA GLU A 177 6.01 -32.70 -0.61
C GLU A 177 4.79 -33.24 -1.36
N GLY A 178 3.87 -33.93 -0.67
CA GLY A 178 2.60 -34.39 -1.24
C GLY A 178 1.67 -33.26 -1.74
N ARG A 179 1.94 -32.00 -1.34
CA ARG A 179 1.26 -30.80 -1.84
C ARG A 179 1.94 -30.17 -3.05
N PHE A 180 3.08 -30.69 -3.48
CA PHE A 180 3.70 -30.26 -4.73
C PHE A 180 2.84 -30.69 -5.91
N ARG A 181 2.42 -29.72 -6.72
CA ARG A 181 1.59 -29.93 -7.91
C ARG A 181 2.27 -29.25 -9.09
N THR A 182 2.13 -29.86 -10.26
CA THR A 182 2.66 -29.28 -11.50
C THR A 182 1.87 -28.03 -11.89
N VAL A 183 2.44 -27.21 -12.77
CA VAL A 183 1.83 -25.97 -13.24
C VAL A 183 0.55 -26.27 -14.00
N GLU A 184 0.55 -27.32 -14.81
CA GLU A 184 -0.58 -27.77 -15.61
C GLU A 184 -1.74 -28.18 -14.71
N TRP A 185 -1.47 -29.00 -13.70
CA TRP A 185 -2.47 -29.42 -12.72
C TRP A 185 -3.08 -28.21 -12.00
N CYS A 186 -2.24 -27.24 -11.61
CA CYS A 186 -2.68 -26.01 -10.97
C CYS A 186 -3.58 -25.16 -11.86
N ASN A 187 -3.31 -25.09 -13.16
CA ASN A 187 -4.11 -24.33 -14.11
C ASN A 187 -5.47 -24.99 -14.34
N GLU A 188 -5.53 -26.31 -14.38
CA GLU A 188 -6.78 -27.07 -14.57
C GLU A 188 -7.67 -27.06 -13.31
N ASN A 189 -7.07 -27.29 -12.13
CA ASN A 189 -7.83 -27.53 -10.90
C ASN A 189 -8.04 -26.27 -10.06
N LEU A 190 -7.20 -25.25 -10.24
CA LEU A 190 -7.20 -24.03 -9.44
C LEU A 190 -7.07 -22.76 -10.31
N PRO A 191 -7.91 -22.57 -11.35
CA PRO A 191 -7.75 -21.47 -12.31
C PRO A 191 -7.86 -20.09 -11.65
N ASN A 192 -8.70 -19.96 -10.62
CA ASN A 192 -8.97 -18.69 -9.94
C ASN A 192 -8.14 -18.49 -8.66
N ALA A 193 -7.17 -19.36 -8.39
CA ALA A 193 -6.36 -19.26 -7.18
C ALA A 193 -5.32 -18.14 -7.29
N VAL A 194 -5.16 -17.37 -6.22
CA VAL A 194 -4.10 -16.36 -6.12
C VAL A 194 -2.75 -17.05 -6.12
N ARG A 195 -1.89 -16.67 -7.06
CA ARG A 195 -0.51 -17.16 -7.15
C ARG A 195 0.43 -16.24 -6.37
N LEU A 196 1.31 -16.83 -5.56
CA LEU A 196 2.34 -16.12 -4.81
C LEU A 196 3.71 -16.48 -5.38
N TYR A 197 4.52 -15.45 -5.65
CA TYR A 197 5.87 -15.60 -6.17
C TYR A 197 6.85 -14.82 -5.30
N HIS A 198 8.13 -15.21 -5.35
CA HIS A 198 9.18 -14.55 -4.59
C HIS A 198 9.59 -13.19 -5.16
N ARG A 199 9.57 -13.01 -6.50
CA ARG A 199 10.04 -11.80 -7.18
C ARG A 199 8.94 -11.19 -8.03
N ASN A 200 8.91 -9.85 -8.09
CA ASN A 200 7.95 -9.11 -8.91
C ASN A 200 8.04 -9.46 -10.41
N ILE A 201 9.24 -9.75 -10.93
CA ILE A 201 9.40 -10.17 -12.33
C ILE A 201 8.63 -11.44 -12.67
N ASP A 202 8.53 -12.38 -11.71
CA ASP A 202 7.81 -13.64 -11.88
C ASP A 202 6.29 -13.40 -11.77
N VAL A 203 5.87 -12.49 -10.87
CA VAL A 203 4.47 -12.01 -10.77
C VAL A 203 4.04 -11.36 -12.09
N ASP A 204 4.85 -10.45 -12.62
CA ASP A 204 4.58 -9.72 -13.86
C ASP A 204 4.60 -10.65 -15.08
N ALA A 205 5.45 -11.67 -15.08
CA ALA A 205 5.45 -12.69 -16.12
C ALA A 205 4.14 -13.49 -16.11
N TYR A 206 3.71 -13.97 -14.94
CA TYR A 206 2.45 -14.71 -14.80
C TYR A 206 1.24 -13.85 -15.18
N ASN A 207 1.14 -12.63 -14.66
CA ASN A 207 0.01 -11.74 -14.94
C ASN A 207 -0.09 -11.39 -16.43
N ARG A 208 1.04 -11.22 -17.13
CA ARG A 208 1.05 -11.00 -18.60
C ARG A 208 0.51 -12.19 -19.39
N THR A 209 0.70 -13.41 -18.89
CA THR A 209 0.18 -14.62 -19.56
C THR A 209 -1.23 -14.98 -19.12
N ALA A 210 -1.63 -14.61 -17.90
CA ALA A 210 -2.93 -14.95 -17.33
C ALA A 210 -4.06 -14.08 -17.88
N ILE A 211 -3.76 -12.82 -18.23
CA ILE A 211 -4.73 -11.90 -18.83
C ILE A 211 -4.87 -12.21 -20.32
N VAL A 212 -6.05 -12.67 -20.72
CA VAL A 212 -6.40 -12.96 -22.12
C VAL A 212 -6.96 -11.70 -22.78
N ASP A 213 -6.53 -11.43 -24.02
CA ASP A 213 -6.96 -10.29 -24.86
C ASP A 213 -6.98 -8.92 -24.16
N PRO A 214 -5.86 -8.45 -23.59
CA PRO A 214 -5.82 -7.18 -22.87
C PRO A 214 -5.90 -5.96 -23.80
N VAL A 215 -6.68 -4.97 -23.39
CA VAL A 215 -6.56 -3.59 -23.86
C VAL A 215 -5.33 -2.96 -23.21
N ARG A 216 -4.35 -2.58 -24.03
CA ARG A 216 -3.11 -1.94 -23.55
C ARG A 216 -3.32 -0.44 -23.42
N CYS A 217 -3.27 0.05 -22.19
CA CYS A 217 -3.37 1.47 -21.87
C CYS A 217 -1.97 2.00 -21.55
N VAL A 218 -1.58 3.10 -22.20
CA VAL A 218 -0.30 3.78 -21.97
C VAL A 218 -0.53 5.04 -21.16
N THR A 219 0.32 5.28 -20.18
CA THR A 219 0.21 6.45 -19.29
C THR A 219 0.53 7.74 -20.03
N ARG A 220 -0.26 8.81 -19.79
CA ARG A 220 0.02 10.15 -20.32
C ARG A 220 0.69 11.01 -19.27
N ASP A 221 1.93 11.40 -19.55
CA ASP A 221 2.72 12.25 -18.64
C ASP A 221 2.62 13.74 -19.04
N ARG A 222 2.30 14.60 -18.07
CA ARG A 222 2.35 16.06 -18.24
C ARG A 222 3.60 16.59 -17.53
N PHE A 223 4.41 17.38 -18.25
CA PHE A 223 5.65 17.98 -17.74
C PHE A 223 5.44 19.49 -17.58
N PHE A 224 5.81 20.05 -16.43
CA PHE A 224 5.73 21.48 -16.15
C PHE A 224 7.13 22.07 -15.94
N GLY A 225 7.29 23.38 -16.18
CA GLY A 225 8.50 24.13 -15.80
C GLY A 225 9.74 23.93 -16.69
N TYR A 226 9.58 23.47 -17.93
CA TYR A 226 10.67 23.43 -18.92
C TYR A 226 10.72 24.75 -19.71
N THR A 227 11.92 25.19 -20.10
CA THR A 227 12.09 26.40 -20.92
C THR A 227 12.35 26.04 -22.38
N THR A 228 12.94 24.87 -22.63
CA THR A 228 13.27 24.41 -23.98
C THR A 228 12.70 23.02 -24.31
N VAL A 229 12.47 22.75 -25.59
CA VAL A 229 12.01 21.43 -26.10
C VAL A 229 13.06 20.34 -25.83
N THR A 230 14.35 20.70 -25.83
CA THR A 230 15.45 19.80 -25.48
C THR A 230 15.39 19.34 -24.02
N GLU A 231 15.12 20.25 -23.08
CA GLU A 231 14.92 19.90 -21.66
C GLU A 231 13.72 18.97 -21.48
N LYS A 232 12.59 19.26 -22.17
CA LYS A 232 11.40 18.40 -22.15
C LYS A 232 11.73 16.98 -22.63
N ASN A 233 12.45 16.85 -23.74
CA ASN A 233 12.83 15.56 -24.30
C ASN A 233 13.80 14.79 -23.39
N GLU A 234 14.72 15.49 -22.72
CA GLU A 234 15.63 14.87 -21.77
C GLU A 234 14.90 14.38 -20.51
N CYS A 235 13.97 15.18 -19.98
CA CYS A 235 13.08 14.78 -18.89
C CYS A 235 12.24 13.57 -19.27
N ARG A 236 11.64 13.55 -20.47
CA ARG A 236 10.89 12.40 -20.99
C ARG A 236 11.76 11.15 -21.12
N ARG A 237 12.99 11.28 -21.61
CA ARG A 237 13.92 10.13 -21.74
C ARG A 237 14.37 9.60 -20.38
N LYS A 238 14.56 10.47 -19.39
CA LYS A 238 14.82 10.07 -18.00
C LYS A 238 13.60 9.34 -17.43
N LEU A 239 12.41 9.84 -17.73
CA LEU A 239 11.13 9.28 -17.30
C LEU A 239 11.01 7.79 -17.73
N HIS A 240 11.14 7.51 -19.02
CA HIS A 240 11.00 6.13 -19.53
C HIS A 240 12.07 5.13 -19.05
N LYS A 241 13.11 5.58 -18.35
CA LYS A 241 14.16 4.72 -17.77
C LYS A 241 13.99 4.46 -16.28
N MET A 242 13.11 5.19 -15.61
CA MET A 242 12.84 5.02 -14.19
C MET A 242 11.98 3.77 -13.96
N SER A 243 12.15 3.18 -12.78
CA SER A 243 11.43 2.00 -12.32
C SER A 243 10.04 2.34 -11.80
N VAL A 244 9.13 1.35 -11.76
CA VAL A 244 7.76 1.52 -11.21
C VAL A 244 7.77 1.98 -9.74
N ALA A 245 8.81 1.61 -8.98
CA ALA A 245 8.98 2.06 -7.60
C ALA A 245 9.30 3.57 -7.50
N GLU A 246 9.94 4.14 -8.51
CA GLU A 246 10.21 5.58 -8.60
C GLU A 246 8.97 6.36 -9.06
N TYR A 247 7.95 5.68 -9.59
CA TYR A 247 6.63 6.20 -9.99
C TYR A 247 5.51 5.98 -8.97
N ASP A 248 5.86 5.78 -7.70
CA ASP A 248 4.87 5.53 -6.64
C ASP A 248 3.92 4.36 -6.97
N GLY A 249 4.40 3.36 -7.73
CA GLY A 249 3.61 2.19 -8.10
C GLY A 249 2.73 2.34 -9.34
N LEU A 250 2.93 3.39 -10.15
CA LEU A 250 2.23 3.55 -11.42
C LEU A 250 3.11 3.05 -12.60
N PRO A 251 2.73 1.96 -13.29
CA PRO A 251 3.48 1.49 -14.46
C PRO A 251 3.19 2.35 -15.70
N TYR A 252 4.12 2.38 -16.65
CA TYR A 252 3.99 3.08 -17.93
C TYR A 252 2.92 2.48 -18.86
N MET A 253 2.67 1.17 -18.73
CA MET A 253 1.67 0.46 -19.51
C MET A 253 0.93 -0.50 -18.60
N ILE A 254 -0.40 -0.47 -18.71
CA ILE A 254 -1.31 -1.34 -17.96
C ILE A 254 -2.12 -2.17 -18.98
N ALA A 255 -2.13 -3.48 -18.76
CA ALA A 255 -2.97 -4.41 -19.50
C ALA A 255 -4.31 -4.58 -18.78
N LEU A 256 -5.40 -4.13 -19.40
CA LEU A 256 -6.75 -4.17 -18.84
C LEU A 256 -7.63 -5.17 -19.58
N ALA A 257 -8.29 -6.05 -18.83
CA ALA A 257 -9.31 -6.98 -19.33
C ALA A 257 -10.44 -7.12 -18.32
N THR A 258 -11.66 -7.31 -18.83
CA THR A 258 -12.85 -7.51 -17.99
C THR A 258 -12.80 -8.85 -17.26
N ASP A 259 -13.40 -8.90 -16.08
CA ASP A 259 -13.48 -10.04 -15.15
C ASP A 259 -12.16 -10.45 -14.47
N TYR A 260 -11.12 -9.63 -14.57
CA TYR A 260 -9.86 -9.82 -13.83
C TYR A 260 -9.77 -8.96 -12.56
N PRO A 261 -9.11 -9.46 -11.50
CA PRO A 261 -8.85 -8.69 -10.29
C PRO A 261 -7.68 -7.72 -10.49
N TYR A 262 -7.89 -6.47 -10.13
CA TYR A 262 -6.88 -5.41 -10.12
C TYR A 262 -6.70 -4.85 -8.71
N MET A 263 -5.46 -4.52 -8.37
CA MET A 263 -5.11 -3.90 -7.10
C MET A 263 -4.81 -2.41 -7.30
N ILE A 264 -5.42 -1.57 -6.48
CA ILE A 264 -5.07 -0.15 -6.38
C ILE A 264 -3.69 -0.04 -5.73
N THR A 265 -2.76 0.68 -6.37
CA THR A 265 -1.38 0.85 -5.88
C THR A 265 -1.14 2.16 -5.15
N ILE A 266 -2.01 3.15 -5.34
CA ILE A 266 -1.93 4.48 -4.73
C ILE A 266 -3.18 4.81 -3.93
N ASN A 267 -3.12 5.80 -3.05
CA ASN A 267 -4.34 6.27 -2.37
C ASN A 267 -5.08 7.26 -3.27
N ILE A 268 -6.30 6.91 -3.70
CA ILE A 268 -7.13 7.74 -4.58
C ILE A 268 -8.18 8.48 -3.74
N ASP A 269 -9.06 7.73 -3.07
CA ASP A 269 -10.04 8.28 -2.14
C ASP A 269 -10.05 7.40 -0.88
N VAL A 270 -9.47 7.93 0.19
CA VAL A 270 -9.38 7.25 1.48
C VAL A 270 -10.75 7.12 2.15
N GLU A 271 -11.65 8.08 1.95
CA GLU A 271 -13.01 8.05 2.51
C GLU A 271 -13.85 6.95 1.85
N ASP A 272 -13.66 6.77 0.54
CA ASP A 272 -14.34 5.75 -0.25
C ASP A 272 -13.60 4.41 -0.25
N GLY A 273 -12.56 4.25 0.57
CA GLY A 273 -11.80 3.00 0.71
C GLY A 273 -10.91 2.63 -0.49
N LEU A 274 -10.80 3.50 -1.49
CA LEU A 274 -9.94 3.37 -2.67
C LEU A 274 -8.48 3.72 -2.31
N VAL A 275 -7.86 2.81 -1.56
CA VAL A 275 -6.49 2.97 -1.06
C VAL A 275 -5.55 1.90 -1.61
N ASN A 276 -4.24 2.12 -1.45
CA ASN A 276 -3.24 1.12 -1.80
C ASN A 276 -3.56 -0.23 -1.12
N GLY A 277 -3.67 -1.29 -1.93
CA GLY A 277 -3.97 -2.65 -1.51
C GLY A 277 -5.44 -3.05 -1.66
N ALA A 278 -6.33 -2.12 -2.01
CA ALA A 278 -7.72 -2.45 -2.34
C ALA A 278 -7.76 -3.26 -3.64
N ILE A 279 -8.48 -4.38 -3.62
CA ILE A 279 -8.62 -5.28 -4.78
C ILE A 279 -10.07 -5.23 -5.25
N GLY A 280 -10.27 -4.99 -6.53
CA GLY A 280 -11.57 -5.05 -7.19
C GLY A 280 -11.49 -5.76 -8.54
N VAL A 281 -12.62 -6.24 -9.04
CA VAL A 281 -12.73 -6.93 -10.32
C VAL A 281 -13.19 -5.93 -11.38
N LEU A 282 -12.42 -5.77 -12.46
CA LEU A 282 -12.80 -4.88 -13.55
C LEU A 282 -14.01 -5.47 -14.28
N LYS A 283 -15.11 -4.73 -14.37
CA LYS A 283 -16.36 -5.18 -15.01
C LYS A 283 -16.59 -4.57 -16.37
N TYR A 284 -16.24 -3.30 -16.54
CA TYR A 284 -16.46 -2.61 -17.80
C TYR A 284 -15.42 -1.52 -18.05
N ILE A 285 -15.11 -1.32 -19.32
CA ILE A 285 -14.18 -0.31 -19.83
C ILE A 285 -15.01 0.58 -20.74
N GLU A 286 -15.22 1.83 -20.33
CA GLU A 286 -15.96 2.84 -21.09
C GLU A 286 -14.96 3.75 -21.80
N THR A 287 -15.08 3.83 -23.12
CA THR A 287 -14.33 4.77 -23.96
C THR A 287 -15.10 6.09 -24.01
N LEU A 288 -14.47 7.16 -23.56
CA LEU A 288 -15.00 8.52 -23.63
C LEU A 288 -14.44 9.18 -24.90
N GLU A 289 -15.34 9.60 -25.78
CA GLU A 289 -14.99 10.44 -26.94
C GLU A 289 -14.72 11.88 -26.46
N ASP A 290 -13.80 12.59 -27.14
CA ASP A 290 -13.14 13.83 -26.66
C ASP A 290 -14.07 15.02 -26.30
N GLU A 291 -15.38 14.95 -26.55
CA GLU A 291 -16.30 16.08 -26.32
C GLU A 291 -16.69 16.30 -24.84
N ASP A 292 -16.52 15.29 -23.96
CA ASP A 292 -17.02 15.34 -22.57
C ASP A 292 -15.99 15.76 -21.49
N CYS A 293 -14.74 16.07 -21.87
CA CYS A 293 -13.65 16.38 -20.92
C CYS A 293 -12.95 17.72 -21.18
N ASN A 294 -13.71 18.81 -21.39
CA ASN A 294 -13.16 20.17 -21.23
C ASN A 294 -13.03 20.49 -19.74
N VAL A 295 -11.93 20.05 -19.13
CA VAL A 295 -11.48 20.55 -17.83
C VAL A 295 -10.29 21.48 -18.09
N ASP A 296 -10.60 22.78 -18.24
CA ASP A 296 -9.71 23.94 -18.16
C ASP A 296 -8.30 23.77 -18.78
N ASP A 297 -8.22 23.69 -20.11
CA ASP A 297 -6.97 23.92 -20.85
C ASP A 297 -6.71 25.44 -21.01
N ASP A 298 -6.46 26.13 -19.89
CA ASP A 298 -5.85 27.46 -19.89
C ASP A 298 -4.34 27.32 -19.60
N GLU A 299 -3.57 26.88 -20.60
CA GLU A 299 -2.10 26.90 -20.55
C GLU A 299 -1.51 27.89 -21.58
N PRO A 300 -0.58 28.77 -21.16
CA PRO A 300 0.10 29.70 -22.05
C PRO A 300 1.13 28.95 -22.92
N GLN A 301 0.85 28.84 -24.22
CA GLN A 301 1.76 28.28 -25.23
C GLN A 301 2.93 29.25 -25.53
N PRO A 302 4.19 28.79 -25.60
CA PRO A 302 5.24 29.52 -26.30
C PRO A 302 5.06 29.37 -27.83
N SER A 303 5.32 30.47 -28.55
CA SER A 303 5.08 30.62 -29.99
C SER A 303 5.97 29.75 -30.91
N THR A 304 5.30 29.02 -31.83
CA THR A 304 5.76 28.51 -33.16
C THR A 304 6.98 27.57 -33.19
N SER A 305 7.09 26.48 -33.98
CA SER A 305 6.52 26.12 -35.29
C SER A 305 6.73 24.62 -35.58
N GLY A 306 5.75 24.01 -36.29
CA GLY A 306 5.97 22.99 -37.33
C GLY A 306 6.58 21.64 -36.95
N GLY A 307 5.71 20.65 -36.70
CA GLY A 307 6.04 19.22 -36.76
C GLY A 307 4.76 18.41 -36.88
N SER A 308 4.60 17.64 -37.96
CA SER A 308 3.46 16.74 -38.14
C SER A 308 3.61 15.53 -37.21
N ASP A 309 3.14 15.65 -35.98
CA ASP A 309 2.94 14.48 -35.13
C ASP A 309 1.67 13.76 -35.60
N THR A 310 1.83 12.50 -35.96
CA THR A 310 0.74 11.54 -36.18
C THR A 310 -0.26 11.65 -35.04
N ILE A 311 -1.51 11.97 -35.36
CA ILE A 311 -2.61 12.05 -34.41
C ILE A 311 -2.85 10.62 -33.88
N GLU A 312 -2.22 10.28 -32.76
CA GLU A 312 -2.66 9.14 -31.95
C GLU A 312 -4.06 9.50 -31.45
N HIS A 313 -5.07 8.74 -31.88
CA HIS A 313 -6.44 8.90 -31.39
C HIS A 313 -6.44 8.76 -29.87
N ILE A 314 -6.69 9.87 -29.19
CA ILE A 314 -6.73 9.96 -27.73
C ILE A 314 -8.06 9.35 -27.32
N VAL A 315 -7.99 8.30 -26.50
CA VAL A 315 -9.17 7.68 -25.93
C VAL A 315 -9.05 7.82 -24.42
N ASN A 316 -9.85 8.70 -23.84
CA ASN A 316 -10.03 8.73 -22.40
C ASN A 316 -10.85 7.49 -22.01
N ILE A 317 -10.43 6.81 -20.95
CA ILE A 317 -11.05 5.56 -20.52
C ILE A 317 -11.56 5.70 -19.09
N ARG A 318 -12.81 5.33 -18.85
CA ARG A 318 -13.37 5.16 -17.51
C ARG A 318 -13.46 3.68 -17.18
N LEU A 319 -12.94 3.31 -16.01
CA LEU A 319 -12.91 1.93 -15.53
C LEU A 319 -13.99 1.71 -14.48
N TRP A 320 -14.79 0.66 -14.68
CA TRP A 320 -15.85 0.26 -13.77
C TRP A 320 -15.40 -0.98 -13.00
N ILE A 321 -15.02 -0.80 -11.74
CA ILE A 321 -14.44 -1.84 -10.89
C ILE A 321 -15.43 -2.20 -9.78
N ASP A 322 -15.70 -3.50 -9.62
CA ASP A 322 -16.52 -4.02 -8.54
C ASP A 322 -15.64 -4.46 -7.36
N PHE A 323 -15.96 -3.99 -6.16
CA PHE A 323 -15.22 -4.30 -4.93
C PHE A 323 -16.05 -5.22 -4.03
N ALA A 324 -15.44 -6.31 -3.58
CA ALA A 324 -16.10 -7.28 -2.69
C ALA A 324 -16.60 -6.65 -1.37
N ASN A 325 -15.89 -5.64 -0.86
CA ASN A 325 -16.36 -4.86 0.29
C ASN A 325 -17.28 -3.73 -0.19
N VAL A 326 -18.54 -3.76 0.24
CA VAL A 326 -19.57 -2.77 -0.11
C VAL A 326 -19.21 -1.34 0.32
N GLN A 327 -18.32 -1.18 1.31
CA GLN A 327 -17.83 0.12 1.75
C GLN A 327 -16.73 0.71 0.86
N ILE A 328 -16.17 -0.07 -0.08
CA ILE A 328 -15.15 0.41 -1.02
C ILE A 328 -15.81 0.84 -2.33
N GLY A 329 -15.45 2.03 -2.81
CA GLY A 329 -15.93 2.61 -4.06
C GLY A 329 -17.40 3.03 -3.99
N ARG A 330 -17.98 3.26 -2.81
CA ARG A 330 -19.41 3.57 -2.63
C ARG A 330 -19.84 4.85 -3.34
N LYS A 331 -18.99 5.88 -3.40
CA LYS A 331 -19.24 7.11 -4.15
C LYS A 331 -19.10 6.87 -5.67
N ALA A 332 -18.26 5.91 -6.07
CA ALA A 332 -18.02 5.52 -7.45
C ALA A 332 -18.96 4.40 -7.99
N ARG A 333 -19.76 3.76 -7.13
CA ARG A 333 -20.75 2.74 -7.52
C ARG A 333 -21.91 3.40 -8.26
N LEU A 334 -22.32 2.78 -9.37
CA LEU A 334 -23.60 3.09 -10.02
C LEU A 334 -24.72 2.96 -8.98
N LYS A 335 -25.38 4.08 -8.65
CA LYS A 335 -26.66 4.03 -7.97
C LYS A 335 -27.66 3.51 -9.00
N CYS A 336 -28.22 2.33 -8.75
CA CYS A 336 -29.34 1.81 -9.54
C CYS A 336 -30.52 2.79 -9.51
#